data_AF-A0A937E0J1-F1
#
_entry.id   AF-A0A937E0J1-F1
#
_cell.length_a   1.000
_cell.length_b   1.000
_cell.length_c   1.000
_cell.angle_alpha   90.00
_cell.angle_beta   90.00
_cell.angle_gamma   90.00
#
_symmetry.space_group_name_H-M   'P 1'
#
loop_
_entity.id
_entity.type
_entity.pdbx_description
1 polymer ?
#
loop_
_entity_poly.entity_id
_entity_poly.type
_entity_poly.pdbx_seq_one_letter_code
_entity_poly.pdbx_strand_id
1 'polypeptide(L)'
;MRIPLLAAVSAVALMAGAVQAAPTPVSPAVAAAQDPGYTDDELKKFGAAMEQLSGISAQIQGGTPTAEQQAEMAGIVENSGLTIDRFNAISQAVSSDPVLQARMAVVMTPPSPDGSVAASVTDQEVEQFSSAMGRIQQIAAGIQGGTPTAEQQAEMAAVVESSGLTIDRFNAISNAVSSDPALQARMLLADAQRGQ
;
A
#
# COMPACT_ATOMS: atom_id res chain seq x y z
N MET A 1 -70.25 23.51 12.95
CA MET A 1 -70.06 22.08 13.29
C MET A 1 -70.43 21.26 12.07
N ARG A 2 -69.45 20.71 11.34
CA ARG A 2 -69.70 19.85 10.17
C ARG A 2 -68.74 18.65 10.20
N ILE A 3 -69.39 17.49 10.14
CA ILE A 3 -68.93 16.09 10.21
C ILE A 3 -68.46 15.65 8.79
N PRO A 4 -67.65 14.57 8.68
CA PRO A 4 -66.66 14.35 7.62
C PRO A 4 -67.18 13.49 6.45
N LEU A 5 -66.38 13.31 5.40
CA LEU A 5 -66.45 12.13 4.53
C LEU A 5 -65.11 11.82 3.84
N LEU A 6 -64.66 10.57 4.01
CA LEU A 6 -63.70 9.89 3.15
C LEU A 6 -64.34 9.59 1.79
N ALA A 7 -63.60 9.74 0.70
CA ALA A 7 -63.84 8.99 -0.54
C ALA A 7 -62.51 8.83 -1.29
N ALA A 8 -62.04 7.58 -1.32
CA ALA A 8 -61.04 7.11 -2.26
C ALA A 8 -61.62 7.13 -3.69
N VAL A 9 -60.73 7.20 -4.70
CA VAL A 9 -60.70 6.28 -5.87
C VAL A 9 -59.58 6.76 -6.80
N SER A 10 -58.64 5.85 -7.03
CA SER A 10 -57.58 5.93 -8.02
C SER A 10 -58.12 6.02 -9.44
N ALA A 11 -57.47 6.79 -10.30
CA ALA A 11 -57.49 6.55 -11.74
C ALA A 11 -56.10 6.86 -12.31
N VAL A 12 -55.41 5.78 -12.67
CA VAL A 12 -54.25 5.73 -13.54
C VAL A 12 -54.59 6.39 -14.88
N ALA A 13 -53.76 7.33 -15.32
CA ALA A 13 -53.63 7.71 -16.72
C ALA A 13 -52.14 7.82 -17.04
N LEU A 14 -51.54 6.68 -17.43
CA LEU A 14 -50.31 6.65 -18.20
C LEU A 14 -50.64 7.06 -19.64
N MET A 15 -50.19 8.24 -20.08
CA MET A 15 -50.02 8.54 -21.49
C MET A 15 -48.85 9.50 -21.70
N ALA A 16 -47.92 9.04 -22.56
CA ALA A 16 -46.93 9.82 -23.31
C ALA A 16 -45.96 10.69 -22.50
N GLY A 17 -45.00 10.05 -21.83
CA GLY A 17 -43.77 10.70 -21.42
C GLY A 17 -42.95 11.12 -22.63
N ALA A 18 -42.74 12.42 -22.79
CA ALA A 18 -41.67 12.99 -23.59
C ALA A 18 -40.35 12.34 -23.21
N VAL A 19 -39.49 12.09 -24.21
CA VAL A 19 -38.09 11.69 -24.04
C VAL A 19 -37.33 12.78 -23.28
N GLN A 20 -37.43 12.76 -21.95
CA GLN A 20 -36.46 13.41 -21.08
C GLN A 20 -35.21 12.54 -21.07
N ALA A 21 -34.12 13.10 -21.60
CA ALA A 21 -32.78 12.56 -21.40
C ALA A 21 -32.56 12.37 -19.90
N ALA A 22 -32.50 11.10 -19.47
CA ALA A 22 -32.13 10.76 -18.11
C ALA A 22 -30.70 11.26 -17.86
N PRO A 23 -30.41 11.94 -16.74
CA PRO A 23 -29.04 12.05 -16.28
C PRO A 23 -28.55 10.62 -16.02
N THR A 24 -27.50 10.22 -16.72
CA THR A 24 -26.75 9.00 -16.43
C THR A 24 -26.49 8.94 -14.93
N PRO A 25 -26.83 7.85 -14.23
CA PRO A 25 -26.36 7.67 -12.86
C PRO A 25 -24.85 7.61 -12.94
N VAL A 26 -24.19 8.67 -12.45
CA VAL A 26 -22.79 8.57 -12.05
C VAL A 26 -22.76 7.54 -10.94
N SER A 27 -22.41 6.31 -11.29
CA SER A 27 -21.98 5.33 -10.29
C SER A 27 -20.96 6.04 -9.41
N PRO A 28 -21.07 5.96 -8.08
CA PRO A 28 -19.96 6.33 -7.24
C PRO A 28 -18.87 5.32 -7.56
N ALA A 29 -17.94 5.71 -8.44
CA ALA A 29 -16.63 5.12 -8.45
C ALA A 29 -16.12 5.32 -7.04
N VAL A 30 -16.14 4.21 -6.30
CA VAL A 30 -15.38 3.94 -5.09
C VAL A 30 -14.51 5.11 -4.69
N ALA A 31 -14.87 5.73 -3.57
CA ALA A 31 -13.90 6.50 -2.80
C ALA A 31 -12.74 5.55 -2.48
N ALA A 32 -11.76 5.50 -3.38
CA ALA A 32 -10.40 5.14 -3.00
C ALA A 32 -10.07 6.10 -1.86
N ALA A 33 -9.67 5.53 -0.73
CA ALA A 33 -9.16 6.27 0.40
C ALA A 33 -8.25 7.40 -0.10
N GLN A 34 -8.37 8.59 0.49
CA GLN A 34 -7.58 9.75 0.13
C GLN A 34 -6.10 9.51 0.48
N ASP A 35 -5.42 8.72 -0.33
CA ASP A 35 -3.98 8.80 -0.54
C ASP A 35 -3.77 10.21 -1.14
N PRO A 36 -2.86 11.06 -0.60
CA PRO A 36 -2.59 12.42 -1.10
C PRO A 36 -2.14 12.53 -2.58
N GLY A 37 -2.30 11.46 -3.38
CA GLY A 37 -2.07 11.42 -4.81
C GLY A 37 -0.58 11.39 -5.13
N TYR A 38 0.25 10.76 -4.29
CA TYR A 38 1.67 10.56 -4.60
C TYR A 38 1.81 9.33 -5.50
N THR A 39 2.21 9.57 -6.74
CA THR A 39 2.47 8.51 -7.70
C THR A 39 3.80 7.83 -7.41
N ASP A 40 3.93 6.56 -7.75
CA ASP A 40 5.16 5.80 -7.61
C ASP A 40 6.34 6.43 -8.38
N ASP A 41 6.06 7.12 -9.49
CA ASP A 41 7.05 7.90 -10.23
C ASP A 41 7.57 9.10 -9.42
N GLU A 42 6.68 9.83 -8.74
CA GLU A 42 7.08 10.92 -7.83
C GLU A 42 7.87 10.42 -6.63
N LEU A 43 7.47 9.28 -6.05
CA LEU A 43 8.21 8.66 -4.94
C LEU A 43 9.62 8.24 -5.40
N LYS A 44 9.75 7.70 -6.62
CA LYS A 44 11.04 7.33 -7.19
C LYS A 44 11.95 8.55 -7.41
N LYS A 45 11.40 9.63 -7.97
CA LYS A 45 12.12 10.90 -8.15
C LYS A 45 12.58 11.49 -6.82
N PHE A 46 11.69 11.46 -5.82
CA PHE A 46 11.99 11.93 -4.47
C PHE A 46 13.12 11.11 -3.83
N GLY A 47 13.02 9.78 -3.88
CA GLY A 47 14.04 8.89 -3.31
C GLY A 47 15.40 9.06 -3.99
N ALA A 48 15.44 9.15 -5.32
CA ALA A 48 16.68 9.40 -6.05
C ALA A 48 17.31 10.76 -5.67
N ALA A 49 16.49 11.82 -5.54
CA ALA A 49 16.96 13.12 -5.07
C ALA A 49 17.51 13.05 -3.64
N MET A 50 16.86 12.30 -2.75
CA MET A 50 17.33 12.09 -1.37
C MET A 50 18.68 11.35 -1.30
N GLU A 51 18.91 10.35 -2.16
CA GLU A 51 20.22 9.68 -2.25
C GLU A 51 21.33 10.65 -2.68
N GLN A 52 21.05 11.52 -3.67
CA GLN A 52 21.99 12.54 -4.10
C GLN A 52 22.26 13.58 -3.00
N LEU A 53 21.21 14.06 -2.32
CA LEU A 53 21.33 14.98 -1.19
C LEU A 53 22.11 14.35 -0.03
N SER A 54 21.91 13.06 0.25
CA SER A 54 22.68 12.32 1.25
C SER A 54 24.16 12.30 0.89
N GLY A 55 24.51 12.11 -0.39
CA GLY A 55 25.88 12.20 -0.88
C GLY A 55 26.54 13.56 -0.58
N ILE A 56 25.85 14.67 -0.86
CA ILE A 56 26.33 16.02 -0.52
C ILE A 56 26.49 16.18 1.00
N SER A 57 25.49 15.75 1.76
CA SER A 57 25.53 15.87 3.22
C SER A 57 26.70 15.10 3.85
N ALA A 58 27.07 13.94 3.27
CA ALA A 58 28.23 13.17 3.68
C ALA A 58 29.55 13.91 3.39
N GLN A 59 29.62 14.67 2.29
CA GLN A 59 30.77 15.52 1.96
C GLN A 59 30.91 16.71 2.92
N ILE A 60 29.80 17.19 3.49
CA ILE A 60 29.76 18.31 4.43
C ILE A 60 30.33 17.94 5.82
N GLN A 61 30.43 16.64 6.16
CA GLN A 61 30.95 16.14 7.46
C GLN A 61 30.35 16.84 8.69
N GLY A 62 29.07 17.25 8.61
CA GLY A 62 28.37 17.94 9.71
C GLY A 62 28.68 19.43 9.86
N GLY A 63 29.40 20.05 8.91
CA GLY A 63 29.58 21.50 8.83
C GLY A 63 28.35 22.24 8.29
N THR A 64 28.44 23.57 8.24
CA THR A 64 27.44 24.40 7.55
C THR A 64 27.59 24.23 6.03
N PRO A 65 26.51 23.96 5.27
CA PRO A 65 26.58 23.90 3.82
C PRO A 65 27.09 25.23 3.24
N THR A 66 28.07 25.18 2.33
CA THR A 66 28.54 26.35 1.59
C THR A 66 27.46 26.85 0.62
N ALA A 67 27.60 28.09 0.11
CA ALA A 67 26.67 28.64 -0.87
C ALA A 67 26.59 27.78 -2.16
N GLU A 68 27.73 27.21 -2.58
CA GLU A 68 27.79 26.28 -3.72
C GLU A 68 27.02 24.98 -3.43
N GLN A 69 27.15 24.43 -2.23
CA GLN A 69 26.42 23.24 -1.82
C GLN A 69 24.91 23.51 -1.68
N GLN A 70 24.52 24.70 -1.20
CA GLN A 70 23.11 25.10 -1.16
C GLN A 70 22.52 25.21 -2.58
N ALA A 71 23.28 25.77 -3.53
CA ALA A 71 22.88 25.81 -4.93
C ALA A 71 22.79 24.39 -5.54
N GLU A 72 23.71 23.50 -5.19
CA GLU A 72 23.71 22.11 -5.66
C GLU A 72 22.52 21.31 -5.11
N MET A 73 22.19 21.48 -3.82
CA MET A 73 21.00 20.87 -3.21
C MET A 73 19.71 21.35 -3.88
N ALA A 74 19.59 22.65 -4.18
CA ALA A 74 18.43 23.18 -4.93
C ALA A 74 18.36 22.58 -6.34
N GLY A 75 19.51 22.50 -7.03
CA GLY A 75 19.61 21.91 -8.37
C GLY A 75 19.26 20.42 -8.41
N ILE A 76 19.55 19.64 -7.37
CA ILE A 76 19.12 18.23 -7.28
C ILE A 76 17.60 18.12 -7.28
N VAL A 77 16.93 18.93 -6.45
CA VAL A 77 15.47 18.90 -6.36
C VAL A 77 14.86 19.31 -7.70
N GLU A 78 15.37 20.37 -8.34
CA GLU A 78 14.91 20.79 -9.67
C GLU A 78 15.15 19.72 -10.75
N ASN A 79 16.33 19.08 -10.74
CA ASN A 79 16.70 18.02 -11.70
C ASN A 79 15.91 16.72 -11.49
N SER A 80 15.39 16.48 -10.30
CA SER A 80 14.51 15.34 -10.02
C SER A 80 13.18 15.42 -10.78
N GLY A 81 12.83 16.60 -11.32
CA GLY A 81 11.55 16.86 -11.97
C GLY A 81 10.39 17.04 -10.98
N LEU A 82 10.71 17.18 -9.69
CA LEU A 82 9.76 17.59 -8.65
C LEU A 82 9.91 19.09 -8.38
N THR A 83 8.80 19.76 -8.06
CA THR A 83 8.86 21.10 -7.48
C THR A 83 9.34 21.01 -6.03
N ILE A 84 9.94 22.09 -5.50
CA ILE A 84 10.37 22.16 -4.10
C ILE A 84 9.20 21.93 -3.14
N ASP A 85 8.03 22.53 -3.43
CA ASP A 85 6.81 22.29 -2.65
C ASP A 85 6.41 20.82 -2.64
N ARG A 86 6.50 20.14 -3.80
CA ARG A 86 6.14 18.73 -3.90
C ARG A 86 7.14 17.82 -3.19
N PHE A 87 8.42 18.11 -3.32
CA PHE A 87 9.48 17.41 -2.58
C PHE A 87 9.28 17.54 -1.06
N ASN A 88 9.00 18.75 -0.57
CA ASN A 88 8.74 18.99 0.85
C ASN A 88 7.46 18.29 1.34
N ALA A 89 6.40 18.29 0.52
CA ALA A 89 5.15 17.60 0.85
C ALA A 89 5.35 16.07 0.95
N ILE A 90 6.08 15.47 0.01
CA ILE A 90 6.44 14.05 0.05
C ILE A 90 7.31 13.76 1.27
N SER A 91 8.32 14.59 1.57
CA SER A 91 9.19 14.43 2.74
C SER A 91 8.42 14.39 4.06
N GLN A 92 7.46 15.31 4.25
CA GLN A 92 6.62 15.35 5.45
C GLN A 92 5.67 14.15 5.53
N ALA A 93 5.06 13.78 4.40
CA ALA A 93 4.16 12.64 4.32
C ALA A 93 4.90 11.33 4.62
N VAL A 94 6.05 11.11 3.98
CA VAL A 94 6.87 9.91 4.20
C VAL A 94 7.31 9.86 5.66
N SER A 95 7.70 11.00 6.26
CA SER A 95 8.12 11.00 7.67
C SER A 95 7.00 10.71 8.67
N SER A 96 5.73 10.88 8.28
CA SER A 96 4.57 10.73 9.17
C SER A 96 3.70 9.50 8.90
N ASP A 97 3.80 8.91 7.69
CA ASP A 97 2.99 7.77 7.28
C ASP A 97 3.87 6.51 7.09
N PRO A 98 3.75 5.49 7.97
CA PRO A 98 4.52 4.26 7.85
C PRO A 98 4.20 3.48 6.56
N VAL A 99 2.99 3.58 6.02
CA VAL A 99 2.64 2.94 4.75
C VAL A 99 3.39 3.63 3.61
N LEU A 100 3.47 4.96 3.62
CA LEU A 100 4.21 5.68 2.59
C LEU A 100 5.73 5.43 2.68
N GLN A 101 6.28 5.23 3.88
CA GLN A 101 7.67 4.78 4.05
C GLN A 101 7.90 3.41 3.41
N ALA A 102 6.98 2.46 3.65
CA ALA A 102 7.10 1.14 3.06
C ALA A 102 6.91 1.16 1.53
N ARG A 103 6.00 2.00 1.01
CA ARG A 103 5.86 2.24 -0.44
C ARG A 103 7.16 2.79 -1.04
N MET A 104 7.81 3.74 -0.36
CA MET A 104 9.10 4.27 -0.78
C MET A 104 10.16 3.16 -0.89
N ALA A 105 10.21 2.27 0.11
CA ALA A 105 11.13 1.13 0.08
C ALA A 105 10.87 0.21 -1.13
N VAL A 106 9.60 -0.06 -1.46
CA VAL A 106 9.23 -0.87 -2.64
C VAL A 106 9.71 -0.20 -3.93
N VAL A 107 9.42 1.09 -4.11
CA VAL A 107 9.73 1.83 -5.34
C VAL A 107 11.25 2.01 -5.55
N MET A 108 12.00 2.14 -4.47
CA MET A 108 13.45 2.34 -4.50
C MET A 108 14.23 1.01 -4.61
N THR A 109 13.60 -0.12 -4.31
CA THR A 109 14.26 -1.42 -4.41
C THR A 109 14.26 -1.91 -5.87
N PRO A 110 15.40 -2.38 -6.40
CA PRO A 110 15.43 -3.00 -7.72
C PRO A 110 14.44 -4.17 -7.82
N PRO A 111 13.76 -4.36 -8.96
CA PRO A 111 12.80 -5.46 -9.11
C PRO A 111 13.50 -6.83 -8.97
N SER A 112 12.73 -7.82 -8.52
CA SER A 112 13.20 -9.21 -8.46
C SER A 112 13.68 -9.70 -9.83
N PRO A 113 14.71 -10.57 -9.91
CA PRO A 113 15.20 -11.10 -11.18
C PRO A 113 14.11 -11.83 -11.96
N ASP A 114 14.06 -11.64 -13.29
CA ASP A 114 13.12 -12.35 -14.15
C ASP A 114 13.24 -13.87 -14.01
N GLY A 115 12.09 -14.55 -13.94
CA GLY A 115 12.03 -16.01 -13.75
C GLY A 115 12.31 -16.49 -12.32
N SER A 116 12.62 -15.59 -11.38
CA SER A 116 12.68 -15.94 -9.96
C SER A 116 11.28 -16.22 -9.39
N VAL A 117 11.23 -16.99 -8.30
CA VAL A 117 9.97 -17.17 -7.54
C VAL A 117 9.44 -15.81 -7.08
N ALA A 118 10.32 -14.93 -6.61
CA ALA A 118 9.95 -13.59 -6.14
C ALA A 118 9.27 -12.73 -7.23
N ALA A 119 9.79 -12.76 -8.45
CA ALA A 119 9.18 -12.07 -9.59
C ALA A 119 7.79 -12.63 -9.96
N SER A 120 7.52 -13.91 -9.65
CA SER A 120 6.21 -14.54 -9.88
C SER A 120 5.17 -14.25 -8.79
N VAL A 121 5.55 -13.63 -7.66
CA VAL A 121 4.63 -13.40 -6.54
C VAL A 121 3.73 -12.20 -6.85
N THR A 122 2.43 -12.46 -6.86
CA THR A 122 1.40 -11.43 -7.08
C THR A 122 1.10 -10.64 -5.80
N ASP A 123 0.54 -9.44 -5.90
CA ASP A 123 0.15 -8.65 -4.72
C ASP A 123 -0.86 -9.40 -3.84
N GLN A 124 -1.79 -10.13 -4.47
CA GLN A 124 -2.72 -11.00 -3.76
C GLN A 124 -1.97 -12.04 -2.91
N GLU A 125 -0.94 -12.70 -3.45
CA GLU A 125 -0.16 -13.67 -2.70
C GLU A 125 0.67 -13.02 -1.59
N VAL A 126 1.12 -11.78 -1.77
CA VAL A 126 1.76 -10.98 -0.70
C VAL A 126 0.79 -10.76 0.46
N GLU A 127 -0.45 -10.36 0.18
CA GLU A 127 -1.48 -10.16 1.20
C GLU A 127 -1.84 -11.47 1.92
N GLN A 128 -2.05 -12.55 1.16
CA GLN A 128 -2.36 -13.87 1.72
C GLN A 128 -1.22 -14.39 2.61
N PHE A 129 0.03 -14.25 2.17
CA PHE A 129 1.21 -14.65 2.92
C PHE A 129 1.38 -13.82 4.20
N SER A 130 1.25 -12.49 4.11
CA SER A 130 1.32 -11.59 5.27
C SER A 130 0.23 -11.92 6.30
N SER A 131 -1.01 -12.16 5.85
CA SER A 131 -2.13 -12.58 6.72
C SER A 131 -1.85 -13.91 7.43
N ALA A 132 -1.35 -14.91 6.69
CA ALA A 132 -0.98 -16.20 7.24
C ALA A 132 0.13 -16.06 8.29
N MET A 133 1.19 -15.30 8.00
CA MET A 133 2.30 -15.05 8.93
C MET A 133 1.83 -14.32 10.19
N GLY A 134 0.95 -13.32 10.07
CA GLY A 134 0.37 -12.63 11.22
C GLY A 134 -0.40 -13.59 12.15
N ARG A 135 -1.20 -14.49 11.58
CA ARG A 135 -1.92 -15.53 12.37
C ARG A 135 -0.97 -16.56 12.98
N ILE A 136 0.04 -17.03 12.23
CA ILE A 136 1.05 -17.96 12.74
C ILE A 136 1.82 -17.35 13.91
N GLN A 137 2.17 -16.06 13.85
CA GLN A 137 2.82 -15.34 14.95
C GLN A 137 1.92 -15.26 16.20
N GLN A 138 0.60 -15.07 16.03
CA GLN A 138 -0.34 -15.09 17.16
C GLN A 138 -0.41 -16.47 17.83
N ILE A 139 -0.44 -17.56 17.03
CA ILE A 139 -0.37 -18.93 17.54
C ILE A 139 0.93 -19.13 18.31
N ALA A 140 2.06 -18.72 17.71
CA ALA A 140 3.38 -18.85 18.31
C ALA A 140 3.54 -18.06 19.63
N ALA A 141 2.95 -16.86 19.72
CA ALA A 141 2.94 -16.05 20.94
C ALA A 141 2.17 -16.70 22.08
N GLY A 142 1.18 -17.56 21.77
CA GLY A 142 0.45 -18.37 22.74
C GLY A 142 1.21 -19.62 23.24
N ILE A 143 2.38 -19.94 22.68
CA ILE A 143 3.15 -21.14 23.04
C ILE A 143 3.98 -20.86 24.30
N GLN A 144 3.46 -21.27 25.45
CA GLN A 144 4.15 -21.14 26.73
C GLN A 144 5.03 -22.39 26.97
N GLY A 145 6.28 -22.37 26.48
CA GLY A 145 7.24 -23.45 26.77
C GLY A 145 8.11 -23.96 25.62
N GLY A 146 8.18 -23.27 24.47
CA GLY A 146 9.12 -23.60 23.39
C GLY A 146 8.48 -24.30 22.20
N THR A 147 8.78 -25.57 21.96
CA THR A 147 8.46 -26.27 20.69
C THR A 147 6.95 -26.39 20.46
N PRO A 148 6.42 -26.11 19.26
CA PRO A 148 5.00 -26.26 18.96
C PRO A 148 4.48 -27.69 19.13
N THR A 149 3.32 -27.86 19.76
CA THR A 149 2.65 -29.16 19.88
C THR A 149 2.13 -29.66 18.52
N ALA A 150 1.79 -30.94 18.42
CA ALA A 150 1.23 -31.51 17.18
C ALA A 150 -0.08 -30.81 16.76
N GLU A 151 -0.92 -30.43 17.72
CA GLU A 151 -2.15 -29.67 17.48
C GLU A 151 -1.85 -28.27 16.94
N GLN A 152 -0.84 -27.59 17.49
CA GLN A 152 -0.41 -26.27 17.01
C GLN A 152 0.23 -26.35 15.63
N GLN A 153 0.96 -27.43 15.32
CA GLN A 153 1.49 -27.68 13.98
C GLN A 153 0.37 -27.87 12.96
N ALA A 154 -0.69 -28.61 13.32
CA ALA A 154 -1.88 -28.76 12.48
C ALA A 154 -2.62 -27.43 12.30
N GLU A 155 -2.71 -26.61 13.35
CA GLU A 155 -3.32 -25.29 13.30
C GLU A 155 -2.55 -24.33 12.37
N MET A 156 -1.21 -24.31 12.44
CA MET A 156 -0.38 -23.53 11.53
C MET A 156 -0.58 -23.96 10.07
N ALA A 157 -0.68 -25.26 9.78
CA ALA A 157 -0.98 -25.75 8.44
C ALA A 157 -2.37 -25.29 7.96
N ALA A 158 -3.38 -25.38 8.83
CA ALA A 158 -4.73 -24.89 8.54
C ALA A 158 -4.77 -23.37 8.30
N VAL A 159 -3.94 -22.59 9.01
CA VAL A 159 -3.79 -21.15 8.76
C VAL A 159 -3.29 -20.88 7.35
N VAL A 160 -2.27 -21.60 6.89
CA VAL A 160 -1.74 -21.45 5.53
C VAL A 160 -2.83 -21.78 4.51
N GLU A 161 -3.53 -22.91 4.65
CA GLU A 161 -4.63 -23.27 3.75
C GLU A 161 -5.76 -22.22 3.77
N SER A 162 -6.11 -21.70 4.95
CA SER A 162 -7.14 -20.66 5.12
C SER A 162 -6.78 -19.32 4.45
N SER A 163 -5.49 -19.08 4.20
CA SER A 163 -5.01 -17.90 3.48
C SER A 163 -5.24 -17.99 1.97
N GLY A 164 -5.60 -19.18 1.46
CA GLY A 164 -5.73 -19.44 0.03
C GLY A 164 -4.41 -19.82 -0.65
N LEU A 165 -3.31 -19.91 0.10
CA LEU A 165 -2.04 -20.45 -0.36
C LEU A 165 -1.97 -21.96 -0.11
N THR A 166 -1.34 -22.69 -1.02
CA THR A 166 -0.90 -24.05 -0.73
C THR A 166 0.33 -24.01 0.18
N ILE A 167 0.58 -25.08 0.93
CA ILE A 167 1.78 -25.20 1.77
C ILE A 167 3.06 -25.06 0.93
N ASP A 168 3.10 -25.68 -0.25
CA ASP A 168 4.23 -25.55 -1.18
C ASP A 168 4.45 -24.10 -1.61
N ARG A 169 3.37 -23.39 -1.99
CA ARG A 169 3.46 -21.99 -2.41
C ARG A 169 3.87 -21.08 -1.25
N PHE A 170 3.35 -21.30 -0.06
CA PHE A 170 3.74 -20.58 1.14
C PHE A 170 5.23 -20.76 1.45
N ASN A 171 5.75 -22.00 1.39
CA ASN A 171 7.16 -22.29 1.61
C ASN A 171 8.05 -21.65 0.52
N ALA A 172 7.61 -21.69 -0.74
CA ALA A 172 8.31 -21.04 -1.85
C ALA A 172 8.42 -19.52 -1.65
N ILE A 173 7.32 -18.86 -1.24
CA ILE A 173 7.31 -17.43 -0.92
C ILE A 173 8.19 -17.14 0.29
N SER A 174 8.13 -17.94 1.36
CA SER A 174 8.96 -17.78 2.57
C SER A 174 10.46 -17.82 2.26
N ASN A 175 10.89 -18.76 1.42
CA ASN A 175 12.27 -18.86 0.96
C ASN A 175 12.66 -17.67 0.08
N ALA A 176 11.77 -17.25 -0.81
CA ALA A 176 12.00 -16.08 -1.68
C ALA A 176 12.11 -14.79 -0.86
N VAL A 177 11.22 -14.57 0.11
CA VAL A 177 11.26 -13.40 1.01
C VAL A 177 12.60 -13.33 1.73
N SER A 178 13.17 -14.46 2.15
CA SER A 178 14.45 -14.44 2.87
C SER A 178 15.66 -14.07 1.99
N SER A 179 15.52 -14.06 0.66
CA SER A 179 16.63 -13.87 -0.30
C SER A 179 16.42 -12.74 -1.31
N ASP A 180 15.20 -12.25 -1.50
CA ASP A 180 14.86 -11.22 -2.48
C ASP A 180 14.44 -9.90 -1.80
N PRO A 181 15.21 -8.81 -1.97
CA PRO A 181 14.94 -7.54 -1.28
C PRO A 181 13.64 -6.88 -1.78
N ALA A 182 13.27 -7.05 -3.06
CA ALA A 182 12.05 -6.43 -3.60
C ALA A 182 10.81 -7.07 -2.98
N LEU A 183 10.83 -8.40 -2.84
CA LEU A 183 9.76 -9.12 -2.17
C LEU A 183 9.70 -8.79 -0.67
N GLN A 184 10.85 -8.62 0.01
CA GLN A 184 10.88 -8.13 1.39
C GLN A 184 10.20 -6.77 1.54
N ALA A 185 10.53 -5.82 0.65
CA ALA A 185 9.92 -4.49 0.67
C ALA A 185 8.40 -4.56 0.48
N ARG A 186 7.91 -5.42 -0.43
CA ARG A 186 6.47 -5.64 -0.64
C ARG A 186 5.79 -6.26 0.58
N MET A 187 6.45 -7.19 1.28
CA MET A 187 5.93 -7.75 2.54
C MET A 187 5.81 -6.70 3.63
N LEU A 188 6.82 -5.83 3.78
CA LEU A 188 6.79 -4.71 4.73
C LEU A 188 5.65 -3.74 4.41
N LEU A 189 5.41 -3.45 3.14
CA LEU A 189 4.29 -2.62 2.71
C LEU A 189 2.94 -3.24 3.07
N ALA A 190 2.75 -4.53 2.76
CA ALA A 190 1.53 -5.23 3.13
C ALA A 190 1.32 -5.26 4.65
N ASP A 191 2.39 -5.45 5.43
CA ASP A 191 2.30 -5.42 6.90
C ASP A 191 1.94 -4.04 7.44
N ALA A 192 2.58 -2.98 6.93
CA ALA A 192 2.26 -1.60 7.29
C ALA A 192 0.79 -1.26 6.97
N GLN A 193 0.26 -1.73 5.84
CA GLN A 193 -1.13 -1.53 5.45
C GLN A 193 -2.12 -2.26 6.38
N ARG A 194 -1.75 -3.41 6.95
CA ARG A 194 -2.58 -4.13 7.93
C ARG A 194 -2.56 -3.51 9.32
N GLY A 195 -1.52 -2.72 9.63
CA GLY A 195 -1.35 -2.05 10.93
C GLY A 195 -2.11 -0.73 11.06
N GLN A 196 -2.68 -0.22 9.96
CA GLN A 196 -3.52 0.98 9.91
C GLN A 196 -4.98 0.64 10.23
#